data_AF-A0A7S2P6Z1-F1
#
_entry.id   AF-A0A7S2P6Z1-F1
#
_cell.length_a   1.000
_cell.length_b   1.000
_cell.length_c   1.000
_cell.angle_alpha   90.00
_cell.angle_beta   90.00
_cell.angle_gamma   90.00
#
_symmetry.space_group_name_H-M   'P 1'
#
loop_
_entity.id
_entity.type
_entity.pdbx_description
1 polymer ?
#
loop_
_entity_poly.entity_id
_entity_poly.type
_entity_poly.pdbx_seq_one_letter_code
_entity_poly.pdbx_strand_id
1 'polypeptide(L)'
;MMRGAWATMRIPESFNIETDFAIKEKYKKASSFVKCDLCRMVVGRTVDTLGEAYQEDDIYDYVDKICDVEDLYDSHEMREAPEHHGSRWMIAKPADGAPKRSDLEVRWQSHAMKELCDNVIRPLDDEIKDTFMLMKRRRTKKSKGKDNVAETSRGATIQTACSKMRLCTGDAAKHAGEL
;
A
#
# COMPACT_ATOMS: atom_id res chain seq x y z
N MET A 1 16.56 13.72 17.99
CA MET A 1 15.75 13.70 16.76
C MET A 1 16.68 13.52 15.57
N MET A 2 16.99 12.27 15.18
CA MET A 2 17.78 12.02 13.97
C MET A 2 16.84 12.10 12.77
N ARG A 3 17.04 13.12 11.93
CA ARG A 3 16.49 13.18 10.57
C ARG A 3 17.24 12.12 9.75
N GLY A 4 16.74 10.89 9.73
CA GLY A 4 17.26 9.84 8.87
C GLY A 4 17.15 10.28 7.41
N ALA A 5 18.23 10.07 6.64
CA ALA A 5 18.24 10.33 5.21
C ALA A 5 17.14 9.51 4.53
N TRP A 6 16.02 10.16 4.18
CA TRP A 6 14.94 9.50 3.46
C TRP A 6 15.32 9.38 1.98
N ALA A 7 15.48 8.12 1.56
CA ALA A 7 15.29 7.58 0.22
C ALA A 7 16.04 8.27 -0.94
N THR A 8 17.16 7.67 -1.37
CA THR A 8 17.70 7.90 -2.71
C THR A 8 16.76 7.24 -3.71
N MET A 9 15.85 8.04 -4.26
CA MET A 9 14.85 7.55 -5.19
C MET A 9 15.48 6.75 -6.33
N ARG A 10 15.10 5.48 -6.52
CA ARG A 10 15.68 4.54 -7.50
C ARG A 10 15.53 5.14 -8.88
N ILE A 11 16.67 5.46 -9.48
CA ILE A 11 16.74 6.15 -10.76
C ILE A 11 16.57 5.11 -11.87
N PRO A 12 15.62 5.29 -12.82
CA PRO A 12 15.51 4.44 -14.00
C PRO A 12 16.77 4.52 -14.85
N GLU A 13 17.13 3.43 -15.54
CA GLU A 13 18.37 3.36 -16.33
C GLU A 13 18.47 4.41 -17.46
N SER A 14 17.34 4.98 -17.90
CA SER A 14 17.28 6.02 -18.94
C SER A 14 17.07 7.45 -18.37
N PHE A 15 17.62 7.75 -17.20
CA PHE A 15 17.43 9.04 -16.53
C PHE A 15 17.94 10.22 -17.36
N ASN A 16 17.05 11.18 -17.65
CA ASN A 16 17.43 12.47 -18.21
C ASN A 16 17.11 13.60 -17.21
N ILE A 17 18.15 14.30 -16.74
CA ILE A 17 18.02 15.36 -15.73
C ILE A 17 17.02 16.45 -16.14
N GLU A 18 16.98 16.83 -17.41
CA GLU A 18 16.19 17.97 -17.89
C GLU A 18 14.68 17.67 -17.89
N THR A 19 14.30 16.43 -18.18
CA THR A 19 12.88 16.01 -18.27
C THR A 19 12.38 15.34 -17.00
N ASP A 20 13.26 14.64 -16.27
CA ASP A 20 12.85 13.69 -15.24
C ASP A 20 12.89 14.28 -13.83
N PHE A 21 13.70 15.33 -13.60
CA PHE A 21 13.90 15.88 -12.27
C PHE A 21 12.62 16.43 -11.64
N ALA A 22 11.81 17.15 -12.43
CA ALA A 22 10.55 17.71 -11.95
C ALA A 22 9.55 16.61 -11.55
N ILE A 23 9.45 15.55 -12.35
CA ILE A 23 8.55 14.40 -12.12
C ILE A 23 9.03 13.59 -10.91
N LYS A 24 10.34 13.37 -10.79
CA LYS A 24 10.95 12.73 -9.64
C LYS A 24 10.64 13.47 -8.33
N GLU A 25 10.87 14.79 -8.30
CA GLU A 25 10.59 15.60 -7.11
C GLU A 25 9.10 15.69 -6.78
N LYS A 26 8.20 15.67 -7.78
CA LYS A 26 6.74 15.55 -7.58
C LYS A 26 6.41 14.28 -6.78
N TYR A 27 6.83 13.11 -7.25
CA TYR A 27 6.49 11.84 -6.57
C TYR A 27 7.22 11.65 -5.25
N LYS A 28 8.47 12.12 -5.13
CA LYS A 28 9.19 12.13 -3.84
C LYS A 28 8.44 12.91 -2.76
N LYS A 29 7.85 14.07 -3.10
CA LYS A 29 7.01 14.84 -2.17
C LYS A 29 5.73 14.09 -1.83
N ALA A 30 5.10 13.42 -2.80
CA ALA A 30 3.90 12.64 -2.59
C ALA A 30 4.14 11.41 -1.68
N SER A 31 5.30 10.77 -1.75
CA SER A 31 5.64 9.55 -1.00
C SER A 31 5.45 9.65 0.51
N SER A 32 5.63 10.83 1.12
CA SER A 32 5.41 11.00 2.57
C SER A 32 3.94 10.93 2.98
N PHE A 33 3.03 11.21 2.06
CA PHE A 33 1.59 11.34 2.31
C PHE A 33 0.82 10.05 2.02
N VAL A 34 1.30 9.24 1.08
CA VAL A 34 0.55 8.09 0.56
C VAL A 34 0.90 6.76 1.23
N LYS A 35 1.67 6.75 2.33
CA LYS A 35 2.11 5.52 3.00
C LYS A 35 0.94 4.65 3.46
N CYS A 36 -0.11 5.27 3.98
CA CYS A 36 -1.32 4.56 4.41
C CYS A 36 -2.04 3.93 3.21
N ASP A 37 -2.23 4.69 2.13
CA ASP A 37 -2.90 4.19 0.93
C ASP A 37 -2.09 3.08 0.25
N LEU A 38 -0.77 3.22 0.19
CA LEU A 38 0.12 2.18 -0.33
C LEU A 38 0.00 0.90 0.49
N CYS A 39 0.01 1.00 1.82
CA CYS A 39 -0.21 -0.15 2.70
C CYS A 39 -1.55 -0.81 2.43
N ARG A 40 -2.63 -0.02 2.34
CA ARG A 40 -3.97 -0.55 2.09
C ARG A 40 -4.06 -1.27 0.75
N MET A 41 -3.45 -0.70 -0.28
CA MET A 41 -3.42 -1.24 -1.63
C MET A 41 -2.68 -2.59 -1.67
N VAL A 42 -1.46 -2.66 -1.15
CA VAL A 42 -0.66 -3.91 -1.22
C VAL A 42 -1.20 -4.99 -0.29
N VAL A 43 -1.55 -4.66 0.96
CA VAL A 43 -2.15 -5.62 1.91
C VAL A 43 -3.52 -6.07 1.43
N GLY A 44 -4.30 -5.17 0.82
CA GLY A 44 -5.58 -5.49 0.20
C GLY A 44 -5.44 -6.54 -0.88
N ARG A 45 -4.48 -6.37 -1.81
CA ARG A 45 -4.18 -7.39 -2.82
C ARG A 45 -3.77 -8.73 -2.18
N THR A 46 -2.96 -8.71 -1.12
CA THR A 46 -2.58 -9.93 -0.40
C THR A 46 -3.81 -10.64 0.19
N VAL A 47 -4.74 -9.91 0.81
CA VAL A 47 -6.01 -10.46 1.31
C VAL A 47 -6.83 -11.07 0.17
N ASP A 48 -6.95 -10.34 -0.94
CA ASP A 48 -7.73 -10.77 -2.10
C ASP A 48 -7.14 -12.01 -2.77
N THR A 49 -5.82 -12.16 -2.74
CA THR A 49 -5.12 -13.29 -3.37
C THR A 49 -5.09 -14.53 -2.48
N LEU A 50 -4.83 -14.37 -1.18
CA LEU A 50 -4.81 -15.47 -0.22
C LEU A 50 -6.21 -16.03 0.07
N GLY A 51 -7.25 -15.20 -0.09
CA GLY A 51 -8.63 -15.57 0.18
C GLY A 51 -8.87 -15.99 1.63
N GLU A 52 -9.72 -17.01 1.84
CA GLU A 52 -10.12 -17.45 3.18
C GLU A 52 -9.35 -18.66 3.71
N ALA A 53 -8.69 -19.43 2.83
CA ALA A 53 -8.19 -20.78 3.12
C ALA A 53 -6.68 -20.94 2.90
N TYR A 54 -5.89 -19.90 3.20
CA TYR A 54 -4.44 -19.93 3.06
C TYR A 54 -3.73 -20.72 4.17
N GLN A 55 -2.64 -21.40 3.83
CA GLN A 55 -1.68 -21.99 4.76
C GLN A 55 -0.66 -20.97 5.25
N GLU A 56 0.15 -21.35 6.23
CA GLU A 56 1.19 -20.48 6.78
C GLU A 56 2.24 -20.16 5.71
N ASP A 57 2.74 -21.19 5.02
CA ASP A 57 3.70 -21.05 3.92
C ASP A 57 3.21 -20.12 2.80
N ASP A 58 1.91 -20.18 2.47
CA ASP A 58 1.30 -19.28 1.48
C ASP A 58 1.46 -17.80 1.89
N ILE A 59 1.33 -17.48 3.18
CA ILE A 59 1.50 -16.10 3.67
C ILE A 59 2.96 -15.66 3.50
N TYR A 60 3.91 -16.54 3.81
CA TYR A 60 5.34 -16.23 3.67
C TYR A 60 5.69 -15.93 2.20
N ASP A 61 5.26 -16.79 1.28
CA ASP A 61 5.52 -16.64 -0.15
C ASP A 61 4.91 -15.35 -0.73
N TYR A 62 3.72 -14.97 -0.28
CA TYR A 62 3.04 -13.77 -0.77
C TYR A 62 3.57 -12.49 -0.14
N VAL A 63 3.92 -12.51 1.14
CA VAL A 63 4.46 -11.32 1.81
C VAL A 63 5.85 -10.99 1.27
N ASP A 64 6.70 -11.99 1.00
CA ASP A 64 8.04 -11.74 0.44
C ASP A 64 8.00 -11.06 -0.95
N LYS A 65 6.88 -11.19 -1.67
CA LYS A 65 6.63 -10.58 -2.98
C LYS A 65 5.63 -9.42 -2.93
N ILE A 66 5.26 -8.93 -1.74
CA ILE A 66 4.20 -7.93 -1.57
C ILE A 66 4.46 -6.61 -2.31
N CYS A 67 5.73 -6.29 -2.54
CA CYS A 67 6.17 -5.09 -3.27
C CYS A 67 6.55 -5.36 -4.74
N ASP A 68 6.48 -6.60 -5.21
CA ASP A 68 6.85 -7.01 -6.57
C ASP A 68 5.61 -7.27 -7.43
N VAL A 69 4.66 -6.32 -7.39
CA VAL A 69 3.35 -6.39 -8.06
C VAL A 69 3.15 -5.21 -9.02
N GLU A 70 3.86 -5.23 -10.15
CA GLU A 70 3.85 -4.14 -11.13
C GLU A 70 2.44 -3.77 -11.61
N ASP A 71 1.60 -4.76 -11.92
CA ASP A 71 0.20 -4.54 -12.31
C ASP A 71 -0.60 -3.73 -11.27
N LEU A 72 -0.26 -3.88 -9.98
CA LEU A 72 -0.93 -3.12 -8.92
C LEU A 72 -0.55 -1.64 -8.98
N TYR A 73 0.72 -1.34 -9.24
CA TYR A 73 1.20 0.03 -9.36
C TYR A 73 0.71 0.70 -10.64
N ASP A 74 0.61 -0.05 -11.73
CA ASP A 74 0.15 0.48 -13.02
C ASP A 74 -1.35 0.76 -13.03
N SER A 75 -2.14 -0.02 -12.29
CA SER A 75 -3.59 0.18 -12.13
C SER A 75 -3.97 1.31 -11.17
N HIS A 76 -3.00 1.90 -10.46
CA HIS A 76 -3.22 2.98 -9.52
C HIS A 76 -2.42 4.24 -9.89
N GLU A 77 -2.87 5.38 -9.38
CA GLU A 77 -2.24 6.68 -9.59
C GLU A 77 -2.03 7.43 -8.27
N MET A 78 -0.84 8.03 -8.14
CA MET A 78 -0.53 9.00 -7.10
C MET A 78 -0.95 10.37 -7.59
N ARG A 79 -2.01 10.92 -7.01
CA ARG A 79 -2.55 12.23 -7.38
C ARG A 79 -2.78 13.12 -6.17
N GLU A 80 -2.88 14.42 -6.42
CA GLU A 80 -3.36 15.34 -5.39
C GLU A 80 -4.78 14.95 -5.01
N ALA A 81 -5.02 14.89 -3.71
CA ALA A 81 -6.28 14.41 -3.20
C ALA A 81 -7.35 15.51 -3.27
N PRO A 82 -8.64 15.16 -3.45
CA PRO A 82 -9.72 16.14 -3.42
C PRO A 82 -9.77 16.84 -2.05
N GLU A 83 -10.36 18.04 -2.02
CA GLU A 83 -10.64 18.72 -0.75
C GLU A 83 -11.42 17.76 0.16
N HIS A 84 -10.96 17.60 1.41
CA HIS A 84 -11.46 16.67 2.45
C HIS A 84 -10.90 15.23 2.50
N HIS A 85 -9.89 14.84 1.71
CA HIS A 85 -9.28 13.49 1.80
C HIS A 85 -8.35 13.26 3.02
N GLY A 86 -8.19 14.25 3.90
CA GLY A 86 -7.33 14.15 5.11
C GLY A 86 -5.82 14.09 4.84
N SER A 87 -5.40 14.02 3.58
CA SER A 87 -4.02 14.05 3.09
C SER A 87 -3.97 14.89 1.81
N ARG A 88 -2.81 15.51 1.53
CA ARG A 88 -2.60 16.28 0.30
C ARG A 88 -2.50 15.40 -0.94
N TRP A 89 -2.06 14.16 -0.77
CA TRP A 89 -1.90 13.19 -1.85
C TRP A 89 -2.61 11.89 -1.49
N MET A 90 -3.07 11.20 -2.52
CA MET A 90 -3.70 9.91 -2.41
C MET A 90 -3.18 8.93 -3.46
N ILE A 91 -3.35 7.64 -3.19
CA ILE A 91 -3.31 6.61 -4.23
C ILE A 91 -4.75 6.21 -4.53
N ALA A 92 -5.12 6.12 -5.81
CA ALA A 92 -6.44 5.68 -6.23
C ALA A 92 -6.39 5.07 -7.63
N LYS A 93 -7.44 4.38 -8.04
CA LYS A 93 -7.61 4.04 -9.47
C LYS A 93 -7.86 5.32 -10.29
N PRO A 94 -7.43 5.36 -11.55
CA PRO A 94 -7.72 6.48 -12.43
C PRO A 94 -9.24 6.64 -12.55
N ALA A 95 -9.72 7.90 -12.49
CA ALA A 95 -11.14 8.18 -12.66
C ALA A 95 -11.56 7.91 -14.11
N ASP A 96 -12.82 7.51 -14.32
CA ASP A 96 -13.36 7.32 -15.66
C ASP A 96 -13.26 8.62 -16.47
N GLY A 97 -12.57 8.55 -17.62
CA GLY A 97 -12.32 9.72 -18.48
C GLY A 97 -11.19 10.64 -18.03
N ALA A 98 -10.38 10.25 -17.04
CA ALA A 98 -9.19 11.00 -16.66
C ALA A 98 -8.19 11.10 -17.83
N PRO A 99 -7.44 12.22 -17.95
CA PRO A 99 -6.39 12.35 -18.95
C PRO A 99 -5.38 11.21 -18.82
N LYS A 100 -5.03 10.58 -19.95
CA LYS A 100 -4.00 9.54 -19.95
C LYS A 100 -2.66 10.16 -19.54
N ARG A 101 -2.05 9.62 -18.49
CA ARG A 101 -0.69 9.98 -18.04
C ARG A 101 0.32 9.70 -19.15
N SER A 102 1.37 10.52 -19.21
CA SER A 102 2.48 10.25 -20.12
C SER A 102 3.24 8.98 -19.71
N ASP A 103 3.88 8.29 -20.66
CA ASP A 103 4.69 7.09 -20.36
C ASP A 103 5.79 7.38 -19.33
N LEU A 104 6.34 8.61 -19.37
CA LEU A 104 7.31 9.09 -18.41
C LEU A 104 6.73 9.17 -16.99
N GLU A 105 5.52 9.70 -16.84
CA GLU A 105 4.84 9.79 -15.55
C GLU A 105 4.49 8.42 -14.99
N VAL A 106 4.01 7.50 -15.83
CA VAL A 106 3.70 6.11 -15.44
C VAL A 106 4.96 5.46 -14.89
N ARG A 107 6.07 5.49 -15.64
CA ARG A 107 7.35 4.89 -15.23
C ARG A 107 7.85 5.43 -13.90
N TRP A 108 7.87 6.76 -13.73
CA TRP A 108 8.35 7.38 -12.50
C TRP A 108 7.46 7.11 -11.30
N GLN A 109 6.15 7.05 -11.50
CA GLN A 109 5.23 6.72 -10.43
C GLN A 109 5.38 5.26 -9.99
N SER A 110 5.43 4.31 -10.92
CA SER A 110 5.59 2.88 -10.59
C SER A 110 6.92 2.65 -9.86
N HIS A 111 8.00 3.32 -10.28
CA HIS A 111 9.27 3.35 -9.53
C HIS A 111 9.11 3.93 -8.12
N ALA A 112 8.41 5.06 -7.98
CA ALA A 112 8.18 5.70 -6.69
C ALA A 112 7.41 4.81 -5.73
N MET A 113 6.35 4.15 -6.21
CA MET A 113 5.49 3.27 -5.41
C MET A 113 6.24 2.01 -4.99
N LYS A 114 6.98 1.39 -5.93
CA LYS A 114 7.78 0.20 -5.64
C LYS A 114 8.84 0.49 -4.59
N GLU A 115 9.59 1.57 -4.77
CA GLU A 115 10.61 1.96 -3.80
C GLU A 115 10.01 2.35 -2.44
N LEU A 116 8.88 3.06 -2.44
CA LEU A 116 8.20 3.39 -1.20
C LEU A 116 7.76 2.11 -0.46
N CYS A 117 7.28 1.11 -1.20
CA CYS A 117 6.93 -0.20 -0.65
C CYS A 117 8.17 -0.89 -0.07
N ASP A 118 9.27 -0.95 -0.83
CA ASP A 118 10.53 -1.56 -0.39
C ASP A 118 11.11 -0.89 0.86
N ASN A 119 10.96 0.43 1.01
CA ASN A 119 11.52 1.18 2.13
C ASN A 119 10.60 1.25 3.35
N VAL A 120 9.29 1.04 3.19
CA VAL A 120 8.30 1.29 4.26
C VAL A 120 7.52 0.05 4.64
N ILE A 121 7.21 -0.83 3.69
CA ILE A 121 6.34 -1.99 3.87
C ILE A 121 7.17 -3.26 4.02
N ARG A 122 8.12 -3.52 3.11
CA ARG A 122 9.00 -4.70 3.15
C ARG A 122 9.75 -4.87 4.48
N PRO A 123 10.22 -3.80 5.17
CA PRO A 123 10.83 -3.95 6.49
C PRO A 123 9.88 -4.41 7.59
N LEU A 124 8.57 -4.45 7.32
CA LEU A 124 7.50 -4.81 8.25
C LEU A 124 6.82 -6.14 7.85
N ASP A 125 7.48 -6.95 7.03
CA ASP A 125 6.95 -8.24 6.54
C ASP A 125 6.53 -9.16 7.69
N ASP A 126 7.29 -9.19 8.78
CA ASP A 126 6.97 -10.00 9.97
C ASP A 126 5.69 -9.53 10.66
N GLU A 127 5.48 -8.22 10.83
CA GLU A 127 4.25 -7.66 11.38
C GLU A 127 3.02 -7.93 10.49
N ILE A 128 3.22 -7.94 9.17
CA ILE A 128 2.20 -8.30 8.19
C ILE A 128 1.84 -9.78 8.38
N LYS A 129 2.83 -10.67 8.37
CA LYS A 129 2.68 -12.12 8.60
C LYS A 129 1.95 -12.42 9.90
N ASP A 130 2.37 -11.81 11.01
CA ASP A 130 1.74 -11.94 12.32
C ASP A 130 0.27 -11.52 12.31
N THR A 131 -0.06 -10.49 11.54
CA THR A 131 -1.45 -10.02 11.41
C THR A 131 -2.29 -11.04 10.65
N PHE A 132 -1.83 -11.57 9.53
CA PHE A 132 -2.54 -12.61 8.78
C PHE A 132 -2.70 -13.90 9.61
N MET A 133 -1.69 -14.28 10.38
CA MET A 133 -1.76 -15.44 11.28
C MET A 133 -2.74 -15.23 12.44
N LEU A 134 -2.75 -14.04 13.04
CA LEU A 134 -3.73 -13.68 14.06
C LEU A 134 -5.16 -13.74 13.51
N MET A 135 -5.39 -13.24 12.29
CA MET A 135 -6.71 -13.27 11.66
C MET A 135 -7.16 -14.70 11.32
N LYS A 136 -6.26 -15.55 10.80
CA LYS A 136 -6.52 -16.98 10.60
C LYS A 136 -6.94 -17.67 11.91
N ARG A 137 -6.20 -17.43 13.01
CA ARG A 137 -6.54 -17.96 14.35
C ARG A 137 -7.90 -17.46 14.86
N ARG A 138 -8.28 -16.22 14.58
CA ARG A 138 -9.60 -15.67 14.95
C ARG A 138 -10.73 -16.34 14.15
N ARG A 139 -10.54 -16.57 12.85
CA ARG A 139 -11.51 -17.26 11.98
C ARG A 139 -11.73 -18.72 12.40
N THR A 140 -10.66 -19.45 12.72
CA THR A 140 -10.79 -20.86 13.18
C THR A 140 -11.42 -20.99 14.56
N LYS A 141 -11.27 -20.01 15.45
CA LYS A 141 -12.00 -19.95 16.72
C LYS A 141 -13.48 -19.68 16.51
N LYS A 142 -13.84 -18.81 15.56
CA LYS A 142 -15.24 -18.51 15.19
C LYS A 142 -15.97 -19.75 14.65
N SER A 143 -15.33 -20.60 13.86
CA SER A 143 -15.97 -21.83 13.37
C SER A 143 -16.24 -22.87 14.47
N LYS A 144 -15.58 -22.77 15.64
CA LYS A 144 -15.75 -23.69 16.77
C LYS A 144 -16.65 -23.17 17.90
N GLY A 145 -17.04 -21.90 17.89
CA GLY A 145 -17.88 -21.29 18.94
C GLY A 145 -19.04 -20.48 18.36
N LYS A 146 -20.27 -20.83 18.76
CA LYS A 146 -21.46 -19.98 18.62
C LYS A 146 -21.22 -18.72 19.45
N ASP A 147 -20.78 -17.62 18.84
CA ASP A 147 -20.99 -16.27 19.37
C ASP A 147 -20.73 -15.20 18.28
N ASN A 148 -21.51 -14.12 18.37
CA ASN A 148 -21.59 -12.98 17.44
C ASN A 148 -20.30 -12.16 17.37
N VAL A 149 -19.25 -12.70 16.77
CA VAL A 149 -18.04 -11.94 16.44
C VAL A 149 -18.16 -11.48 14.99
N ALA A 150 -18.19 -10.16 14.80
CA ALA A 150 -18.27 -9.47 13.52
C ALA A 150 -17.41 -10.18 12.47
N GLU A 151 -18.00 -10.41 11.30
CA GLU A 151 -17.30 -10.85 10.10
C GLU A 151 -15.96 -10.13 10.01
N THR A 152 -14.86 -10.90 9.96
CA THR A 152 -13.53 -10.32 9.80
C THR A 152 -13.39 -9.92 8.34
N SER A 153 -14.08 -8.84 7.99
CA SER A 153 -14.20 -8.31 6.65
C SER A 153 -12.82 -7.92 6.13
N ARG A 154 -12.64 -7.99 4.81
CA ARG A 154 -11.44 -7.55 4.09
C ARG A 154 -10.90 -6.23 4.66
N GLY A 155 -11.78 -5.23 4.78
CA GLY A 155 -11.44 -3.91 5.31
C GLY A 155 -10.90 -3.94 6.76
N ALA A 156 -11.45 -4.79 7.63
CA ALA A 156 -10.96 -4.93 9.00
C ALA A 156 -9.55 -5.53 9.07
N THR A 157 -9.22 -6.49 8.20
CA THR A 157 -7.87 -7.06 8.09
C THR A 157 -6.86 -6.01 7.63
N ILE A 158 -7.18 -5.31 6.53
CA ILE A 158 -6.34 -4.26 5.97
C ILE A 158 -6.10 -3.15 7.00
N GLN A 159 -7.17 -2.64 7.63
CA GLN A 159 -7.06 -1.58 8.63
C GLN A 159 -6.23 -2.03 9.84
N THR A 160 -6.41 -3.27 10.31
CA THR A 160 -5.63 -3.80 11.43
C THR A 160 -4.14 -3.88 11.10
N ALA A 161 -3.79 -4.41 9.92
CA ALA A 161 -2.41 -4.53 9.47
C ALA A 161 -1.74 -3.15 9.35
N CYS A 162 -2.35 -2.24 8.59
CA CYS A 162 -1.79 -0.92 8.35
C CYS A 162 -1.74 -0.01 9.59
N SER A 163 -2.66 -0.20 10.54
CA SER A 163 -2.61 0.52 11.82
C SER A 163 -1.54 -0.04 12.75
N LYS A 164 -1.36 -1.37 12.82
CA LYS A 164 -0.29 -2.01 13.61
C LYS A 164 1.09 -1.58 13.15
N MET A 165 1.29 -1.50 11.84
CA MET A 165 2.50 -0.99 11.21
C MET A 165 2.68 0.53 11.39
N ARG A 166 1.72 1.24 12.01
CA ARG A 166 1.71 2.70 12.20
C ARG A 166 1.80 3.48 10.88
N LEU A 167 1.39 2.88 9.77
CA LEU A 167 1.37 3.51 8.44
C LEU A 167 0.11 4.33 8.23
N CYS A 168 -0.99 3.93 8.86
CA CYS A 168 -2.23 4.69 8.92
C CYS A 168 -2.40 5.32 10.31
N THR A 169 -2.05 6.61 10.44
CA THR A 169 -2.25 7.40 11.67
C THR A 169 -3.06 8.65 11.37
N GLY A 170 -3.77 9.18 12.38
CA GLY A 170 -4.55 10.42 12.23
C GLY A 170 -5.72 10.31 11.24
N ASP A 171 -5.98 11.39 10.49
CA ASP A 171 -7.12 11.49 9.55
C ASP A 171 -7.01 10.55 8.35
N ALA A 172 -5.80 10.16 7.94
CA ALA A 172 -5.58 9.16 6.88
C ALA A 172 -6.21 7.78 7.22
N ALA A 173 -6.41 7.48 8.50
CA ALA A 173 -7.07 6.25 8.94
C ALA A 173 -8.59 6.25 8.65
N LYS A 174 -9.24 7.41 8.46
CA LYS A 174 -10.71 7.52 8.37
C LYS A 174 -11.28 7.21 6.98
N HIS A 175 -10.49 7.33 5.92
CA HIS A 175 -10.93 7.13 4.52
C HIS A 175 -10.76 5.69 4.02
N ALA A 176 -10.95 4.70 4.89
CA ALA A 176 -10.65 3.27 4.64
C ALA A 176 -11.55 2.56 3.60
N GLY A 177 -12.42 3.27 2.89
CA GLY A 177 -13.55 2.68 2.16
C GLY A 177 -13.46 2.60 0.63
N GLU A 178 -12.50 3.26 -0.02
CA GLU A 178 -12.59 3.53 -1.48
C GLU A 178 -11.40 3.00 -2.32
N LEU A 179 -10.55 2.13 -1.75
CA LEU A 179 -9.40 1.49 -2.42
C LEU A 179 -9.68 0.04 -2.84
#